data_AF-N9CVA2-F1
#
_entry.id   AF-N9CVA2-F1
#
_cell.length_a   1.000
_cell.length_b   1.000
_cell.length_c   1.000
_cell.angle_alpha   90.00
_cell.angle_beta   90.00
_cell.angle_gamma   90.00
#
_symmetry.space_group_name_H-M   'P 1'
#
loop_
_entity.id
_entity.type
_entity.pdbx_description
1 polymer ?
#
loop_
_entity_poly.entity_id
_entity_poly.type
_entity_poly.pdbx_seq_one_letter_code
_entity_poly.pdbx_strand_id
1 'polypeptide(L)'
;MNEILNNNWFVGIVGGLITLIIPKLFKFLINIKYHLSKKGILGRAIRHFDLKRLRKIRVILRDDTKIQRELMKNYAYLIIFLLSMMTYFWLIICLTILSNDFRFFINNYKLTYNICAIVIGFPIYIFELLYLNQKYFVDEIYKFRK
;
A
#
# COMPACT_ATOMS: atom_id res chain seq x y z
N MET A 1 16.84 -34.14 -17.03
CA MET A 1 16.94 -32.91 -16.22
C MET A 1 18.17 -32.87 -15.28
N ASN A 2 18.97 -33.94 -15.19
CA ASN A 2 20.18 -34.00 -14.35
C ASN A 2 21.52 -33.76 -15.09
N GLU A 3 21.54 -33.73 -16.43
CA GLU A 3 22.79 -33.55 -17.19
C GLU A 3 23.21 -32.07 -17.34
N ILE A 4 22.25 -31.14 -17.28
CA ILE A 4 22.53 -29.69 -17.40
C ILE A 4 23.24 -29.15 -16.14
N LEU A 5 22.96 -29.73 -14.97
CA LEU A 5 23.56 -29.34 -13.70
C LEU A 5 24.95 -29.96 -13.46
N ASN A 6 25.31 -31.04 -14.16
CA ASN A 6 26.60 -31.73 -14.00
C ASN A 6 27.69 -31.20 -14.96
N ASN A 7 27.38 -30.18 -15.76
CA ASN A 7 28.30 -29.65 -16.75
C ASN A 7 29.11 -28.48 -16.12
N ASN A 8 30.36 -28.76 -15.73
CA ASN A 8 31.26 -27.80 -15.08
C ASN A 8 31.41 -26.46 -15.83
N TRP A 9 31.22 -26.47 -17.16
CA TRP A 9 31.23 -25.27 -17.99
C TRP A 9 30.01 -24.36 -17.73
N PHE A 10 28.83 -24.93 -17.52
CA PHE A 10 27.61 -24.17 -17.23
C PHE A 10 27.67 -23.56 -15.82
N VAL A 11 28.14 -24.32 -14.84
CA VAL A 11 28.36 -23.83 -13.47
C VAL A 11 29.43 -22.73 -13.45
N GLY A 12 30.49 -22.84 -14.26
CA GLY A 12 31.52 -21.81 -14.40
C GLY A 12 31.01 -20.51 -15.05
N ILE A 13 30.20 -20.61 -16.11
CA ILE A 13 29.60 -19.43 -16.78
C ILE A 13 28.59 -18.73 -15.87
N VAL A 14 27.70 -19.50 -15.22
CA VAL A 14 26.71 -18.97 -14.29
C VAL A 14 27.38 -18.38 -13.05
N GLY A 15 28.40 -19.03 -12.49
CA GLY A 15 29.21 -18.51 -11.38
C GLY A 15 29.97 -17.23 -11.74
N GLY A 16 30.55 -17.15 -12.95
CA GLY A 16 31.19 -15.95 -13.47
C GLY A 16 30.22 -14.78 -13.66
N LEU A 17 29.02 -15.04 -14.17
CA LEU A 17 27.95 -14.04 -14.28
C LEU A 17 27.49 -13.53 -12.91
N ILE A 18 27.29 -14.43 -11.94
CA ILE A 18 26.87 -14.07 -10.58
C ILE A 18 27.94 -13.21 -9.90
N THR A 19 29.22 -13.58 -9.99
CA THR A 19 30.33 -12.83 -9.37
C THR A 19 30.54 -11.44 -9.96
N LEU A 20 30.19 -11.21 -11.23
CA LEU A 20 30.21 -9.87 -11.86
C LEU A 20 28.98 -9.01 -11.51
N ILE A 21 27.82 -9.64 -11.28
CA ILE A 21 26.56 -8.94 -10.98
C ILE A 21 26.48 -8.53 -9.51
N ILE A 22 26.96 -9.35 -8.58
CA ILE A 22 26.96 -9.07 -7.13
C ILE A 22 27.59 -7.71 -6.78
N PRO A 23 28.82 -7.36 -7.19
CA PRO A 23 29.42 -6.08 -6.81
C PRO A 23 28.67 -4.88 -7.41
N LYS A 24 28.06 -5.03 -8.60
CA LYS A 24 27.22 -3.98 -9.19
C LYS A 24 25.91 -3.79 -8.42
N LEU A 25 25.27 -4.88 -7.99
CA LEU A 25 24.07 -4.82 -7.15
C LEU A 25 24.36 -4.22 -5.77
N PHE A 26 25.47 -4.58 -5.13
CA PHE A 26 25.87 -3.98 -3.86
C PHE A 26 26.16 -2.48 -4.00
N LYS A 27 26.86 -2.06 -5.06
CA LYS A 27 27.12 -0.64 -5.32
C LYS A 27 25.82 0.13 -5.60
N PHE A 28 24.88 -0.48 -6.32
CA PHE A 28 23.54 0.08 -6.57
C PHE A 28 22.68 0.19 -5.29
N LEU A 29 22.65 -0.86 -4.47
CA LEU A 29 21.97 -0.86 -3.16
C LEU A 29 22.54 0.18 -2.21
N ILE A 30 23.87 0.34 -2.16
CA ILE A 30 24.53 1.38 -1.36
C ILE A 30 24.13 2.77 -1.88
N ASN A 31 24.14 3.00 -3.19
CA ASN A 31 23.77 4.29 -3.78
C ASN A 31 22.29 4.63 -3.52
N ILE A 32 21.40 3.65 -3.64
CA ILE A 32 19.98 3.78 -3.29
C ILE A 32 19.80 4.09 -1.80
N LYS A 33 20.55 3.44 -0.92
CA LYS A 33 20.53 3.71 0.52
C LYS A 33 20.93 5.16 0.85
N TYR A 34 21.88 5.74 0.11
CA TYR A 34 22.23 7.16 0.25
C TYR A 34 21.13 8.10 -0.26
N HIS A 35 20.42 7.75 -1.34
CA HIS A 35 19.27 8.52 -1.84
C HIS A 35 18.01 8.39 -0.96
N LEU A 36 17.85 7.26 -0.27
CA LEU A 36 16.79 7.00 0.74
C LEU A 36 17.13 7.53 2.13
N SER A 37 18.39 7.92 2.38
CA SER A 37 18.82 8.51 3.65
C SER A 37 18.07 9.83 3.94
N LYS A 38 18.00 10.22 5.22
CA LYS A 38 17.40 11.50 5.66
C LYS A 38 17.86 12.70 4.82
N LYS A 39 19.11 12.72 4.34
CA LYS A 39 19.70 13.81 3.52
C LYS A 39 19.52 13.63 2.00
N GLY A 40 19.07 12.47 1.55
CA GLY A 40 18.81 12.13 0.14
C GLY A 40 17.53 12.76 -0.40
N ILE A 41 17.23 12.49 -1.67
CA ILE A 41 16.10 13.10 -2.40
C ILE A 41 14.76 12.72 -1.77
N LEU A 42 14.58 11.43 -1.44
CA LEU A 42 13.38 10.97 -0.74
C LEU A 42 13.24 11.59 0.65
N GLY A 43 14.33 11.66 1.41
CA GLY A 43 14.34 12.28 2.74
C GLY A 43 13.99 13.78 2.71
N ARG A 44 14.41 14.51 1.67
CA ARG A 44 14.03 15.93 1.47
C ARG A 44 12.57 16.08 1.08
N ALA A 45 12.06 15.21 0.21
CA ALA A 45 10.66 15.21 -0.19
C ALA A 45 9.75 14.95 1.02
N ILE A 46 10.02 13.90 1.79
CA ILE A 46 9.28 13.56 3.03
C ILE A 46 9.26 14.76 3.99
N ARG A 47 10.41 15.38 4.26
CA ARG A 47 10.47 16.58 5.11
C ARG A 47 9.64 17.75 4.57
N HIS A 48 9.62 17.95 3.26
CA HIS A 48 8.83 19.02 2.67
C HIS A 48 7.32 18.77 2.84
N PHE A 49 6.88 17.52 2.65
CA PHE A 49 5.49 17.13 2.92
C PHE A 49 5.14 17.31 4.40
N ASP A 50 6.00 16.88 5.32
CA ASP A 50 5.80 17.05 6.76
C ASP A 50 5.72 18.53 7.16
N LEU A 51 6.62 19.38 6.64
CA LEU A 51 6.58 20.82 6.91
C LEU A 51 5.30 21.48 6.40
N LYS A 52 4.85 21.12 5.19
CA LYS A 52 3.59 21.62 4.61
C LYS A 52 2.40 21.20 5.48
N ARG A 53 2.41 19.96 5.97
CA ARG A 53 1.38 19.41 6.85
C ARG A 53 1.37 20.09 8.22
N LEU A 54 2.52 20.26 8.86
CA LEU A 54 2.65 20.98 10.15
C LEU A 54 2.19 22.43 10.04
N ARG A 55 2.48 23.11 8.92
CA ARG A 55 1.95 24.46 8.66
C ARG A 55 0.42 24.45 8.59
N LYS A 56 -0.18 23.47 7.92
CA LYS A 56 -1.65 23.31 7.86
C LYS A 56 -2.24 23.08 9.25
N ILE A 57 -1.62 22.22 10.05
CA ILE A 57 -2.05 21.94 11.44
C ILE A 57 -2.02 23.22 12.29
N ARG A 58 -0.94 24.00 12.22
CA ARG A 58 -0.81 25.27 12.96
C ARG A 58 -1.94 26.26 12.66
N VAL A 59 -2.43 26.30 11.43
CA VAL A 59 -3.56 27.16 11.03
C VAL A 59 -4.88 26.63 11.59
N ILE A 60 -5.08 25.31 11.58
CA ILE A 60 -6.31 24.65 12.06
C ILE A 60 -6.43 24.71 13.58
N LEU A 61 -5.31 24.60 14.32
CA LEU A 61 -5.29 24.59 15.78
C LEU A 61 -5.92 25.84 16.43
N ARG A 62 -5.96 26.96 15.72
CA ARG A 62 -6.52 28.23 16.23
C ARG A 62 -8.05 28.29 16.16
N ASP A 63 -8.69 27.32 15.52
CA ASP A 63 -10.11 27.39 15.17
C ASP A 63 -10.80 26.05 15.42
N ASP A 64 -11.60 25.99 16.48
CA ASP A 64 -12.30 24.77 16.89
C ASP A 64 -13.26 24.26 15.81
N THR A 65 -13.87 25.14 15.00
CA THR A 65 -14.78 24.71 13.92
C THR A 65 -14.03 23.94 12.83
N LYS A 66 -12.79 24.34 12.53
CA LYS A 66 -11.93 23.66 11.56
C LYS A 66 -11.46 22.31 12.10
N ILE A 67 -11.17 22.21 13.40
CA ILE A 67 -10.84 20.94 14.05
C ILE A 67 -12.03 19.98 13.94
N GLN A 68 -13.25 20.44 14.28
CA GLN A 68 -14.47 19.64 14.17
C GLN A 68 -14.72 19.16 12.74
N ARG A 69 -14.47 20.02 11.73
CA ARG A 69 -14.60 19.64 10.32
C ARG A 69 -13.63 18.53 9.92
N GLU A 70 -12.37 18.58 10.35
CA GLU A 70 -11.38 17.54 10.04
C GLU A 70 -11.68 16.22 10.78
N LEU A 71 -12.26 16.30 11.97
CA LEU A 71 -12.76 15.16 12.73
C LEU A 71 -13.99 14.52 12.05
N MET A 72 -14.96 15.31 11.59
CA MET A 72 -16.09 14.81 10.78
C MET A 72 -15.62 14.11 9.50
N LYS A 73 -14.61 14.65 8.80
CA LYS A 73 -14.02 13.97 7.62
C LYS A 73 -13.42 12.62 7.98
N ASN A 74 -12.73 12.50 9.12
CA ASN A 74 -12.17 11.23 9.58
C ASN A 74 -13.26 10.18 9.78
N TYR A 75 -14.36 10.55 10.46
CA TYR A 75 -15.51 9.66 10.62
C TYR A 75 -16.19 9.33 9.29
N ALA A 76 -16.32 10.29 8.38
CA ALA A 76 -16.87 10.03 7.04
C ALA A 76 -16.04 8.99 6.27
N TYR A 77 -14.71 9.12 6.26
CA TYR A 77 -13.84 8.12 5.62
C TYR A 77 -13.91 6.75 6.30
N LEU A 78 -14.01 6.72 7.64
CA LEU A 78 -14.21 5.47 8.37
C LEU A 78 -15.53 4.79 7.95
N ILE A 79 -16.63 5.55 7.90
CA ILE A 79 -17.94 5.04 7.50
C ILE A 79 -17.90 4.50 6.06
N ILE A 80 -17.30 5.25 5.13
CA ILE A 80 -17.18 4.81 3.73
C ILE A 80 -16.33 3.54 3.62
N PHE A 81 -15.21 3.46 4.35
CA PHE A 81 -14.38 2.26 4.40
C PHE A 81 -15.16 1.05 4.92
N LEU A 82 -15.87 1.19 6.05
CA LEU A 82 -16.68 0.11 6.61
C LEU A 82 -17.82 -0.30 5.67
N LEU A 83 -18.51 0.64 5.05
CA LEU A 83 -19.55 0.36 4.05
C LEU A 83 -18.99 -0.38 2.83
N SER A 84 -17.81 0.01 2.34
CA SER A 84 -17.15 -0.67 1.22
C SER A 84 -16.80 -2.13 1.55
N MET A 85 -16.33 -2.39 2.77
CA MET A 85 -16.09 -3.74 3.26
C MET A 85 -17.39 -4.55 3.35
N MET A 86 -18.42 -3.97 4.00
CA MET A 86 -19.71 -4.65 4.17
C MET A 86 -20.36 -4.99 2.84
N THR A 87 -20.37 -4.07 1.88
CA THR A 87 -20.93 -4.29 0.55
C THR A 87 -20.17 -5.38 -0.21
N TYR A 88 -18.84 -5.40 -0.13
CA TYR A 88 -18.03 -6.45 -0.76
C TYR A 88 -18.30 -7.84 -0.17
N PHE A 89 -18.27 -7.96 1.16
CA PHE A 89 -18.57 -9.23 1.83
C PHE A 89 -19.99 -9.69 1.54
N TRP A 90 -20.96 -8.79 1.61
CA TRP A 90 -22.35 -9.09 1.31
C TRP A 90 -22.53 -9.59 -0.12
N LEU A 91 -21.92 -8.92 -1.10
CA LEU A 91 -22.00 -9.31 -2.51
C LEU A 91 -21.42 -10.72 -2.74
N ILE A 92 -20.27 -11.03 -2.14
CA ILE A 92 -19.67 -12.38 -2.25
C ILE A 92 -20.57 -13.44 -1.60
N ILE A 93 -21.10 -13.17 -0.41
CA ILE A 93 -22.00 -14.09 0.30
C ILE A 93 -23.25 -14.35 -0.53
N CYS A 94 -23.90 -13.29 -1.04
CA CYS A 94 -25.08 -13.41 -1.88
C CYS A 94 -24.79 -14.23 -3.14
N LEU A 95 -23.72 -13.92 -3.87
CA LEU A 95 -23.38 -14.64 -5.10
C LEU A 95 -23.02 -16.10 -4.84
N THR A 96 -22.28 -16.39 -3.76
CA THR A 96 -21.89 -17.77 -3.41
C THR A 96 -23.05 -18.63 -2.93
N ILE A 97 -24.04 -18.04 -2.23
CA ILE A 97 -25.23 -18.77 -1.76
C ILE A 97 -26.28 -18.92 -2.86
N LEU A 98 -26.58 -17.83 -3.57
CA LEU A 98 -27.76 -17.73 -4.44
C LEU A 98 -27.49 -18.16 -5.89
N SER A 99 -26.24 -18.14 -6.36
CA SER A 99 -25.91 -18.46 -7.76
C SER A 99 -25.08 -19.74 -7.89
N ASN A 100 -25.69 -20.76 -8.51
CA ASN A 100 -24.97 -21.97 -8.92
C ASN A 100 -23.90 -21.69 -9.97
N ASP A 101 -24.20 -20.81 -10.93
CA ASP A 101 -23.25 -20.45 -12.00
C ASP A 101 -22.02 -19.74 -11.45
N PHE A 102 -22.20 -18.89 -10.43
CA PHE A 102 -21.07 -18.25 -9.75
C PHE A 102 -20.19 -19.26 -9.01
N ARG A 103 -20.79 -20.25 -8.33
CA ARG A 103 -20.03 -21.36 -7.71
C ARG A 103 -19.26 -22.17 -8.75
N PHE A 104 -19.86 -22.46 -9.91
CA PHE A 104 -19.22 -23.16 -11.01
C PHE A 104 -18.05 -22.33 -11.58
N PHE A 105 -18.24 -21.01 -11.74
CA PHE A 105 -17.21 -20.08 -12.20
C PHE A 105 -16.00 -20.04 -11.26
N ILE A 106 -16.22 -19.96 -9.93
CA ILE A 106 -15.13 -19.99 -8.94
C ILE A 106 -14.30 -21.27 -9.07
N ASN A 107 -14.95 -22.41 -9.23
CA ASN A 107 -14.28 -23.71 -9.25
C ASN A 107 -13.47 -23.95 -10.53
N ASN A 108 -14.00 -23.52 -11.69
CA ASN A 108 -13.39 -23.80 -12.99
C ASN A 108 -12.44 -22.70 -13.48
N TYR A 109 -12.68 -21.44 -13.10
CA TYR A 109 -11.88 -20.29 -13.54
C TYR A 109 -11.21 -19.57 -12.35
N LYS A 110 -10.54 -20.34 -11.49
CA LYS A 110 -9.91 -19.85 -10.24
C LYS A 110 -9.00 -18.64 -10.44
N LEU A 111 -8.17 -18.66 -11.49
CA LEU A 111 -7.23 -17.56 -11.76
C LEU A 111 -7.96 -16.27 -12.14
N THR A 112 -8.94 -16.36 -13.04
CA THR A 112 -9.79 -15.23 -13.44
C THR A 112 -10.59 -14.69 -12.26
N TYR A 113 -11.18 -15.58 -11.46
CA TYR A 113 -11.89 -15.21 -10.23
C TYR A 113 -10.99 -14.43 -9.26
N ASN A 114 -9.78 -14.92 -8.99
CA ASN A 114 -8.84 -14.23 -8.09
C ASN A 114 -8.47 -12.83 -8.59
N ILE A 115 -8.24 -12.68 -9.90
CA ILE A 115 -7.97 -11.36 -10.50
C ILE A 115 -9.18 -10.44 -10.32
N CYS A 116 -10.38 -10.92 -10.66
CA CYS A 116 -11.61 -10.13 -10.48
C CYS A 116 -11.86 -9.75 -9.02
N ALA A 117 -11.65 -10.67 -8.08
CA ALA A 117 -11.81 -10.42 -6.65
C ALA A 117 -10.84 -9.34 -6.16
N ILE A 118 -9.57 -9.37 -6.60
CA ILE A 118 -8.59 -8.34 -6.28
C ILE A 118 -9.01 -6.99 -6.87
N VAL A 119 -9.45 -6.95 -8.13
CA VAL A 119 -9.86 -5.70 -8.81
C VAL A 119 -11.09 -5.09 -8.14
N ILE A 120 -12.10 -5.90 -7.81
CA ILE A 120 -13.33 -5.44 -7.14
C ILE A 120 -13.05 -5.05 -5.68
N GLY A 121 -12.10 -5.72 -5.02
CA GLY A 121 -11.67 -5.38 -3.65
C GLY A 121 -10.75 -4.17 -3.58
N PHE A 122 -10.10 -3.76 -4.69
CA PHE A 122 -9.14 -2.66 -4.70
C PHE A 122 -9.66 -1.32 -4.12
N PRO A 123 -10.90 -0.88 -4.40
CA PRO A 123 -11.45 0.35 -3.82
C PRO A 123 -11.46 0.37 -2.29
N ILE A 124 -11.59 -0.79 -1.64
CA ILE A 124 -11.57 -0.90 -0.17
C ILE A 124 -10.22 -0.40 0.37
N TYR A 125 -9.12 -0.83 -0.25
CA TYR A 125 -7.78 -0.41 0.14
C TYR A 125 -7.55 1.09 -0.10
N ILE A 126 -8.18 1.67 -1.14
CA ILE A 126 -8.14 3.12 -1.36
C ILE A 126 -8.81 3.85 -0.18
N PHE A 127 -10.00 3.40 0.24
CA PHE A 127 -10.70 4.00 1.36
C PHE A 127 -9.98 3.78 2.70
N GLU A 128 -9.34 2.63 2.89
CA GLU A 128 -8.49 2.37 4.04
C GLU A 128 -7.33 3.38 4.12
N LEU A 129 -6.60 3.58 3.02
CA LEU A 129 -5.50 4.54 2.96
C LEU A 129 -5.97 5.98 3.21
N LEU A 130 -7.13 6.36 2.66
CA LEU A 130 -7.73 7.68 2.92
C LEU A 130 -8.09 7.87 4.39
N TYR A 131 -8.72 6.85 4.99
CA TYR A 131 -9.04 6.84 6.42
C TYR A 131 -7.78 6.94 7.28
N LEU A 132 -6.78 6.08 7.05
CA LEU A 132 -5.54 6.07 7.84
C LEU A 132 -4.77 7.39 7.73
N ASN A 133 -4.71 7.99 6.55
CA ASN A 133 -4.07 9.28 6.36
C ASN A 133 -4.80 10.40 7.12
N GLN A 134 -6.13 10.42 7.06
CA GLN A 134 -6.94 11.41 7.78
C GLN A 134 -6.87 11.19 9.30
N LYS A 135 -6.90 9.94 9.77
CA LYS A 135 -6.73 9.58 11.18
C LYS A 135 -5.40 10.09 11.71
N TYR A 136 -4.30 9.79 11.01
CA TYR A 136 -2.97 10.26 11.38
C TYR A 136 -2.91 11.80 11.44
N PHE A 137 -3.61 12.50 10.53
CA PHE A 137 -3.71 13.96 10.54
C PHE A 137 -4.44 14.51 11.77
N VAL A 138 -5.58 13.89 12.12
CA VAL A 138 -6.36 14.27 13.31
C VAL A 138 -5.58 13.98 14.60
N ASP A 139 -4.88 12.85 14.68
CA ASP A 139 -4.05 12.49 15.84
C ASP A 139 -2.93 13.52 16.06
N GLU A 140 -2.30 14.02 14.99
CA GLU A 140 -1.32 15.09 15.10
C GLU A 140 -1.93 16.41 15.56
N ILE A 141 -3.14 16.78 15.10
CA ILE A 141 -3.84 17.97 15.60
C ILE A 141 -4.00 17.88 17.12
N TYR A 142 -4.49 16.75 17.65
CA TYR A 142 -4.64 16.58 19.10
C TYR A 142 -3.30 16.54 19.83
N LYS A 143 -2.27 15.95 19.24
CA LYS A 143 -0.91 15.92 19.81
C LYS A 143 -0.33 17.32 19.97
N PHE A 144 -0.53 18.23 19.02
CA PHE A 144 -0.01 19.60 19.07
C PHE A 144 -0.93 20.60 19.78
N ARG A 145 -2.15 20.19 20.14
CA ARG A 145 -3.09 20.99 20.95
C ARG A 145 -2.79 20.89 22.45
N LYS A 146 -2.34 19.71 22.91
CA LYS A 146 -1.87 19.49 24.28
C LYS A 146 -0.61 20.29 24.54
#